data_AF-A0A6A3Q0E0-F1
#
_entry.id   AF-A0A6A3Q0E0-F1
#
_cell.length_a   1.000
_cell.length_b   1.000
_cell.length_c   1.000
_cell.angle_alpha   90.00
_cell.angle_beta   90.00
_cell.angle_gamma   90.00
#
_symmetry.space_group_name_H-M   'P 1'
#
loop_
_entity.id
_entity.type
_entity.pdbx_description
1 polymer ?
#
loop_
_entity_poly.entity_id
_entity_poly.type
_entity_poly.pdbx_seq_one_letter_code
_entity_poly.pdbx_strand_id
1 'polypeptide(L)'
;MHAVSSAASSSPSSESDEGADSASLPKRQLLSIRSTTPVQTRNAKILKSVVPGETIPVDMKFHNKTYICTHSGTPRTGRGRGKRPHLHSRKISCPAQINACVRHAGEWEVLITGQKTGHNHEVSREVYNHYHESRQVFDEAVLATIHTLTRTGANRKRILENITQNTSVEPQMKDVRNLCARLRRESYAFPTIEERIRAILEDFSSKPGNVTRVYANEEVL
;
A
#
# COMPACT_ATOMS: atom_id res chain seq x y z
N MET A 1 12.64 83.95 21.36
CA MET A 1 11.18 83.76 21.18
C MET A 1 10.97 82.47 20.40
N HIS A 2 10.20 81.57 21.01
CA HIS A 2 9.48 80.40 20.49
C HIS A 2 10.20 79.31 19.68
N ALA A 3 10.24 78.15 20.36
CA ALA A 3 10.34 76.81 19.84
C ALA A 3 9.02 76.33 19.19
N VAL A 4 9.14 75.42 18.22
CA VAL A 4 8.18 74.36 17.84
C VAL A 4 8.98 73.39 16.94
N SER A 5 9.47 72.26 17.45
CA SER A 5 8.80 70.95 17.59
C SER A 5 8.14 70.44 16.32
N SER A 6 8.70 69.39 15.72
CA SER A 6 7.97 68.47 14.85
C SER A 6 8.53 67.06 14.99
N ALA A 7 7.58 66.15 15.17
CA ALA A 7 7.73 64.86 15.82
C ALA A 7 8.22 63.76 14.86
N ALA A 8 8.87 62.77 15.47
CA ALA A 8 9.18 61.47 14.90
C ALA A 8 7.89 60.70 14.56
N SER A 9 7.79 60.18 13.35
CA SER A 9 6.85 59.12 12.99
C SER A 9 7.63 57.81 12.82
N SER A 10 7.88 57.15 13.95
CA SER A 10 8.31 55.75 13.99
C SER A 10 7.15 54.90 13.49
N SER A 11 7.36 54.21 12.36
CA SER A 11 6.42 53.19 11.89
C SER A 11 6.50 51.98 12.82
N PRO A 12 5.36 51.41 13.27
CA PRO A 12 5.35 50.27 14.16
C PRO A 12 5.75 49.00 13.41
N SER A 13 6.78 48.35 13.92
CA SER A 13 7.14 46.96 13.61
C SER A 13 5.94 46.07 13.93
N SER A 14 5.24 45.58 12.92
CA SER A 14 4.28 44.49 13.09
C SER A 14 5.06 43.18 13.26
N GLU A 15 5.43 42.89 14.50
CA GLU A 15 5.77 41.53 14.93
C GLU A 15 4.55 40.65 14.60
N SER A 16 4.69 39.86 13.54
CA SER A 16 3.76 38.78 13.23
C SER A 16 4.17 37.60 14.08
N ASP A 17 3.40 37.43 15.16
CA ASP A 17 3.33 36.25 16.00
C ASP A 17 2.93 35.04 15.13
N GLU A 18 3.90 34.39 14.47
CA GLU A 18 3.72 33.06 13.87
C GLU A 18 3.88 31.97 14.94
N GLY A 19 3.09 32.07 16.00
CA GLY A 19 2.74 30.96 16.86
C GLY A 19 1.69 30.06 16.17
N ALA A 20 2.02 29.51 15.01
CA ALA A 20 1.21 28.46 14.40
C ALA A 20 1.37 27.19 15.24
N ASP A 21 0.39 26.95 16.11
CA ASP A 21 0.16 25.69 16.80
C ASP A 21 0.37 24.53 15.81
N SER A 22 1.52 23.89 15.92
CA SER A 22 1.88 22.78 15.05
C SER A 22 1.03 21.60 15.49
N ALA A 23 -0.21 21.54 15.01
CA ALA A 23 -1.06 20.37 15.15
C ALA A 23 -0.24 19.19 14.61
N SER A 24 0.31 18.39 15.54
CA SER A 24 1.28 17.36 15.20
C SER A 24 0.62 16.45 14.16
N LEU A 25 1.20 16.37 12.96
CA LEU A 25 0.65 15.57 11.88
C LEU A 25 0.32 14.16 12.41
N PRO A 26 -0.80 13.57 11.97
CA PRO A 26 -1.23 12.27 12.48
C PRO A 26 -0.11 11.25 12.27
N LYS A 27 0.32 10.63 13.37
CA LYS A 27 1.32 9.57 13.36
C LYS A 27 0.79 8.38 12.56
N ARG A 28 1.58 7.89 11.60
CA ARG A 28 1.22 6.75 10.76
C ARG A 28 2.06 5.54 11.13
N GLN A 29 1.41 4.38 11.23
CA GLN A 29 2.06 3.11 11.52
C GLN A 29 1.42 1.99 10.70
N LEU A 30 2.25 1.11 10.16
CA LEU A 30 1.76 -0.14 9.57
C LEU A 30 1.40 -1.13 10.67
N LEU A 31 0.22 -1.71 10.53
CA LEU A 31 -0.29 -2.78 11.38
C LEU A 31 -0.39 -4.07 10.58
N SER A 32 0.00 -5.18 11.20
CA SER A 32 -0.22 -6.52 10.68
C SER A 32 -1.40 -7.18 11.41
N ILE A 33 -2.05 -8.12 10.74
CA ILE A 33 -3.13 -8.89 11.35
C ILE A 33 -2.51 -10.01 12.18
N ARG A 34 -2.81 -10.04 13.48
CA ARG A 34 -2.40 -11.11 14.41
C ARG A 34 -3.34 -12.30 14.36
N SER A 35 -4.63 -12.02 14.44
CA SER A 35 -5.67 -13.02 14.53
C SER A 35 -6.98 -12.47 13.98
N THR A 36 -7.80 -13.38 13.46
CA THR A 36 -9.14 -13.08 12.99
C THR A 36 -10.06 -14.22 13.41
N THR A 37 -11.32 -13.91 13.69
CA THR A 37 -12.36 -14.92 13.88
C THR A 37 -13.38 -14.74 12.76
N PRO A 38 -13.52 -15.72 11.83
CA PRO A 38 -14.57 -15.67 10.81
C PRO A 38 -15.96 -15.64 11.43
N VAL A 39 -16.91 -14.98 10.75
CA VAL A 39 -18.31 -14.91 11.19
C VAL A 39 -18.91 -16.31 11.32
N GLN A 40 -18.62 -17.20 10.38
CA GLN A 40 -19.12 -18.58 10.37
C GLN A 40 -18.74 -19.31 11.67
N THR A 41 -17.48 -19.17 12.10
CA THR A 41 -16.99 -19.76 13.36
C THR A 41 -17.73 -19.19 14.58
N ARG A 42 -18.03 -17.89 14.57
CA ARG A 42 -18.77 -17.25 15.67
C ARG A 42 -20.24 -17.66 15.68
N ASN A 43 -20.92 -17.64 14.54
CA ASN A 43 -22.32 -18.03 14.39
C ASN A 43 -22.54 -19.50 14.75
N ALA A 44 -21.64 -20.39 14.34
CA ALA A 44 -21.70 -21.79 14.76
C ALA A 44 -21.62 -21.96 16.29
N LYS A 45 -20.91 -21.06 17.00
CA LYS A 45 -20.90 -21.04 18.47
C LYS A 45 -22.19 -20.45 19.06
N ILE A 46 -22.78 -19.45 18.41
CA ILE A 46 -24.08 -18.85 18.82
C ILE A 46 -25.19 -19.89 18.70
N LEU A 47 -25.26 -20.63 17.59
CA LEU A 47 -26.30 -21.63 17.38
C LEU A 47 -26.18 -22.83 18.33
N LYS A 48 -24.98 -23.07 18.87
CA LYS A 48 -24.72 -24.13 19.87
C LYS A 48 -24.95 -23.67 21.31
N SER A 49 -25.23 -22.39 21.58
CA SER A 49 -25.47 -21.93 22.95
C SER A 49 -26.87 -22.31 23.44
N VAL A 50 -27.01 -22.46 24.76
CA VAL A 50 -28.27 -22.84 25.44
C VAL A 50 -29.42 -21.92 25.05
N VAL A 51 -29.13 -20.62 24.92
CA VAL A 51 -30.03 -19.64 24.31
C VAL A 51 -29.31 -19.06 23.10
N PRO A 52 -29.66 -19.47 21.87
CA PRO A 52 -29.08 -18.88 20.67
C PRO A 52 -29.43 -17.40 20.57
N GLY A 53 -28.41 -16.55 20.47
CA GLY A 53 -28.58 -15.13 20.15
C GLY A 53 -28.72 -14.89 18.65
N GLU A 54 -28.85 -13.63 18.27
CA GLU A 54 -28.84 -13.20 16.88
C GLU A 54 -27.49 -13.53 16.20
N THR A 55 -27.55 -14.09 14.99
CA THR A 55 -26.35 -14.42 14.21
C THR A 55 -25.82 -13.20 13.48
N ILE A 56 -24.49 -13.11 13.40
CA ILE A 56 -23.82 -12.03 12.68
C ILE A 56 -24.03 -12.21 11.16
N PRO A 57 -24.34 -11.15 10.40
CA PRO A 57 -24.44 -11.20 8.95
C PRO A 57 -23.16 -11.74 8.27
N VAL A 58 -23.34 -12.61 7.27
CA VAL A 58 -22.23 -13.35 6.61
C VAL A 58 -21.34 -12.45 5.76
N ASP A 59 -21.92 -11.38 5.22
CA ASP A 59 -21.27 -10.32 4.44
C ASP A 59 -20.18 -9.58 5.22
N MET A 60 -20.26 -9.54 6.56
CA MET A 60 -19.21 -8.95 7.40
C MET A 60 -17.89 -9.73 7.40
N LYS A 61 -17.88 -10.99 6.94
CA LYS A 61 -16.74 -11.91 6.82
C LYS A 61 -16.05 -12.30 8.15
N PHE A 62 -15.73 -11.34 9.01
CA PHE A 62 -15.01 -11.54 10.27
C PHE A 62 -15.78 -10.92 11.44
N HIS A 63 -15.97 -11.70 12.51
CA HIS A 63 -16.50 -11.23 13.78
C HIS A 63 -15.50 -10.32 14.50
N ASN A 64 -14.23 -10.68 14.52
CA ASN A 64 -13.18 -9.85 15.11
C ASN A 64 -11.87 -9.92 14.34
N LYS A 65 -11.07 -8.87 14.47
CA LYS A 65 -9.70 -8.78 13.97
C LYS A 65 -8.81 -8.10 15.01
N THR A 66 -7.68 -8.73 15.29
CA THR A 66 -6.62 -8.14 16.12
C THR A 66 -5.50 -7.66 15.21
N TYR A 67 -5.21 -6.37 15.26
CA TYR A 67 -4.12 -5.71 14.57
C TYR A 67 -2.99 -5.44 15.56
N ILE A 68 -1.76 -5.71 15.15
CA ILE A 68 -0.56 -5.46 15.95
C ILE A 68 0.43 -4.64 15.15
N CYS A 69 1.31 -3.92 15.83
CA CYS A 69 2.42 -3.26 15.14
C CYS A 69 3.28 -4.28 14.38
N THR A 70 3.82 -3.91 13.21
CA THR A 70 4.80 -4.73 12.47
C THR A 70 6.07 -5.05 13.28
N HIS A 71 6.34 -4.28 14.34
CA HIS A 71 7.42 -4.50 15.31
C HIS A 71 7.03 -5.36 16.52
N SER A 72 5.81 -5.93 16.55
CA SER A 72 5.34 -6.79 17.64
C SER A 72 6.04 -8.15 17.71
N GLY A 73 6.65 -8.59 16.61
CA GLY A 73 7.25 -9.91 16.47
C GLY A 73 8.31 -10.20 17.53
N THR A 74 8.55 -11.48 17.76
CA THR A 74 9.60 -11.97 18.65
C THR A 74 10.97 -11.94 17.97
N PRO A 75 12.06 -11.86 18.74
CA PRO A 75 13.41 -12.07 18.23
C PRO A 75 13.47 -13.34 17.39
N ARG A 76 14.03 -13.27 16.17
CA ARG A 76 14.31 -14.49 15.41
C ARG A 76 15.38 -15.27 16.18
N THR A 77 15.09 -16.52 16.48
CA THR A 77 16.10 -17.43 17.05
C THR A 77 17.21 -17.63 16.02
N GLY A 78 18.42 -17.22 16.36
CA GLY A 78 19.59 -17.45 15.52
C GLY A 78 19.83 -18.95 15.35
N ARG A 79 20.01 -19.41 14.10
CA ARG A 79 20.39 -20.81 13.83
C ARG A 79 21.91 -21.05 13.94
N GLY A 80 22.69 -19.97 14.08
CA GLY A 80 24.15 -20.03 14.16
C GLY A 80 24.65 -20.22 15.58
N ARG A 81 25.67 -21.08 15.76
CA ARG A 81 26.42 -21.25 17.02
C ARG A 81 27.59 -20.27 17.17
N GLY A 82 27.66 -19.24 16.32
CA GLY A 82 28.78 -18.31 16.27
C GLY A 82 28.78 -17.34 17.47
N LYS A 83 29.98 -16.90 17.87
CA LYS A 83 30.18 -15.93 18.98
C LYS A 83 29.66 -14.52 18.67
N ARG A 84 29.41 -14.19 17.40
CA ARG A 84 29.00 -12.83 17.00
C ARG A 84 27.57 -12.55 17.49
N PRO A 85 27.34 -11.47 18.26
CA PRO A 85 26.01 -11.15 18.73
C PRO A 85 25.09 -10.86 17.55
N HIS A 86 23.88 -11.42 17.59
CA HIS A 86 22.89 -11.24 16.55
C HIS A 86 22.26 -9.85 16.71
N LEU A 87 22.70 -8.89 15.89
CA LEU A 87 22.10 -7.55 15.89
C LEU A 87 20.72 -7.62 15.23
N HIS A 88 19.69 -7.20 15.96
CA HIS A 88 18.35 -7.06 15.39
C HIS A 88 18.32 -5.83 14.47
N SER A 89 17.97 -6.03 13.21
CA SER A 89 17.88 -4.94 12.24
C SER A 89 16.73 -3.96 12.51
N ARG A 90 15.81 -4.30 13.42
CA ARG A 90 14.64 -3.50 13.78
C ARG A 90 14.32 -3.68 15.26
N LYS A 91 13.76 -2.64 15.90
CA LYS A 91 13.12 -2.77 17.22
C LYS A 91 12.00 -3.83 17.14
N ILE A 92 11.85 -4.64 18.17
CA ILE A 92 10.92 -5.77 18.22
C ILE A 92 10.14 -5.72 19.54
N SER A 93 9.26 -6.69 19.78
CA SER A 93 8.40 -6.77 20.98
C SER A 93 7.60 -5.49 21.28
N CYS A 94 7.17 -4.78 20.24
CA CYS A 94 6.29 -3.62 20.39
C CYS A 94 4.90 -4.05 20.91
N PRO A 95 4.38 -3.43 21.98
CA PRO A 95 3.11 -3.84 22.60
C PRO A 95 1.87 -3.25 21.92
N ALA A 96 2.06 -2.38 20.93
CA ALA A 96 0.97 -1.68 20.26
C ALA A 96 0.03 -2.66 19.53
N GLN A 97 -1.27 -2.55 19.82
CA GLN A 97 -2.30 -3.47 19.37
C GLN A 97 -3.65 -2.76 19.32
N ILE A 98 -4.48 -3.11 18.33
CA ILE A 98 -5.86 -2.65 18.19
C ILE A 98 -6.74 -3.88 17.96
N ASN A 99 -7.81 -4.00 18.74
CA ASN A 99 -8.81 -5.05 18.59
C ASN A 99 -10.09 -4.44 18.05
N ALA A 100 -10.52 -4.91 16.89
CA ALA A 100 -11.79 -4.53 16.29
C ALA A 100 -12.75 -5.73 16.34
N CYS A 101 -14.00 -5.48 16.72
CA CYS A 101 -15.04 -6.49 16.84
C CYS A 101 -16.36 -5.96 16.30
N VAL A 102 -17.09 -6.82 15.61
CA VAL A 102 -18.46 -6.55 15.19
C VAL A 102 -19.38 -6.66 16.39
N ARG A 103 -20.29 -5.69 16.54
CA ARG A 103 -21.33 -5.64 17.58
C ARG A 103 -22.65 -5.22 16.95
N HIS A 104 -23.75 -5.69 17.52
CA HIS A 104 -25.09 -5.21 17.20
C HIS A 104 -25.49 -4.12 18.22
N ALA A 105 -25.75 -2.91 17.73
CA ALA A 105 -26.17 -1.75 18.54
C ALA A 105 -27.24 -0.94 17.78
N GLY A 106 -28.33 -1.62 17.42
CA GLY A 106 -29.37 -1.10 16.52
C GLY A 106 -29.13 -1.55 15.09
N GLU A 107 -27.92 -1.27 14.58
CA GLU A 107 -27.37 -1.85 13.35
C GLU A 107 -26.07 -2.59 13.66
N TRP A 108 -25.62 -3.44 12.73
CA TRP A 108 -24.34 -4.11 12.87
C TRP A 108 -23.19 -3.15 12.56
N GLU A 109 -22.33 -2.92 13.55
CA GLU A 109 -21.20 -1.98 13.44
C GLU A 109 -19.88 -2.59 13.92
N VAL A 110 -18.77 -1.96 13.51
CA VAL A 110 -17.42 -2.34 13.95
C VAL A 110 -16.99 -1.42 15.09
N LEU A 111 -16.74 -2.00 16.26
CA LEU A 111 -16.27 -1.30 17.43
C LEU A 111 -14.83 -1.67 17.77
N ILE A 112 -14.03 -0.69 18.17
CA ILE A 112 -12.72 -0.93 18.78
C ILE A 112 -12.94 -1.36 20.23
N THR A 113 -12.70 -2.64 20.52
CA THR A 113 -12.91 -3.23 21.86
C THR A 113 -11.71 -3.10 22.78
N GLY A 114 -10.54 -2.78 22.22
CA GLY A 114 -9.34 -2.54 23.00
C GLY A 114 -8.24 -1.97 22.15
N GLN A 115 -7.50 -1.02 22.70
CA GLN A 115 -6.34 -0.42 22.05
C GLN A 115 -5.19 -0.25 23.03
N LYS A 116 -3.98 -0.55 22.56
CA LYS A 116 -2.70 -0.22 23.16
C LYS A 116 -1.98 0.66 22.15
N THR A 117 -1.94 1.96 22.42
CA THR A 117 -1.35 2.97 21.52
C THR A 117 0.13 3.24 21.80
N GLY A 118 0.67 2.69 22.89
CA GLY A 118 2.08 2.85 23.25
C GLY A 118 3.01 2.04 22.34
N HIS A 119 3.96 2.74 21.70
CA HIS A 119 5.02 2.13 20.90
C HIS A 119 6.36 2.19 21.65
N ASN A 120 7.19 1.17 21.48
CA ASN A 120 8.58 1.14 21.99
C ASN A 120 9.61 1.61 20.94
N HIS A 121 9.12 2.07 19.79
CA HIS A 121 9.90 2.59 18.69
C HIS A 121 9.30 3.92 18.22
N GLU A 122 10.08 4.66 17.44
CA GLU A 122 9.61 5.90 16.85
C GLU A 122 8.48 5.60 15.85
N VAL A 123 7.43 6.41 15.91
CA VAL A 123 6.32 6.41 14.95
C VAL A 123 6.22 7.82 14.40
N SER A 124 6.69 7.99 13.18
CA SER A 124 6.72 9.25 12.44
C SER A 124 6.36 9.02 10.99
N ARG A 125 6.00 10.10 10.27
CA ARG A 125 5.68 10.05 8.84
C ARG A 125 6.88 9.54 8.04
N GLU A 126 8.07 9.98 8.43
CA GLU A 126 9.33 9.65 7.80
C GLU A 126 9.56 8.14 7.93
N VAL A 127 9.47 7.58 9.14
CA VAL A 127 9.59 6.13 9.35
C VAL A 127 8.52 5.36 8.57
N TYR A 128 7.28 5.85 8.53
CA TYR A 128 6.20 5.24 7.76
C TYR A 128 6.52 5.16 6.27
N ASN A 129 7.05 6.23 5.67
CA ASN A 129 7.40 6.29 4.25
C ASN A 129 8.63 5.42 3.89
N HIS A 130 9.38 4.91 4.87
CA HIS A 130 10.48 3.96 4.63
C HIS A 130 10.00 2.51 4.44
N TYR A 131 8.79 2.17 4.88
CA TYR A 131 8.25 0.84 4.64
C TYR A 131 7.93 0.64 3.17
N HIS A 132 8.14 -0.57 2.65
CA HIS A 132 7.88 -0.83 1.25
C HIS A 132 6.37 -0.83 0.98
N GLU A 133 5.59 -1.37 1.92
CA GLU A 133 4.15 -1.53 1.85
C GLU A 133 3.41 -0.18 1.78
N SER A 134 3.93 0.87 2.42
CA SER A 134 3.35 2.22 2.35
C SER A 134 3.68 2.95 1.04
N ARG A 135 4.67 2.46 0.29
CA ARG A 135 5.12 3.01 -0.99
C ARG A 135 4.57 2.28 -2.21
N GLN A 136 3.73 1.27 -2.02
CA GLN A 136 3.13 0.51 -3.11
C GLN A 136 1.92 1.26 -3.69
N VAL A 137 1.82 1.23 -5.02
CA VAL A 137 0.68 1.78 -5.77
C VAL A 137 -0.30 0.65 -6.02
N PHE A 138 -1.54 0.82 -5.54
CA PHE A 138 -2.63 -0.16 -5.69
C PHE A 138 -3.81 0.37 -6.51
N ASP A 139 -3.85 1.67 -6.81
CA ASP A 139 -4.91 2.26 -7.61
C ASP A 139 -4.84 1.72 -9.03
N GLU A 140 -5.90 1.03 -9.47
CA GLU A 140 -5.95 0.34 -10.75
C GLU A 140 -5.90 1.33 -11.94
N ALA A 141 -6.53 2.50 -11.82
CA ALA A 141 -6.51 3.52 -12.87
C ALA A 141 -5.10 4.10 -13.05
N VAL A 142 -4.41 4.33 -11.94
CA VAL A 142 -3.00 4.76 -11.96
C VAL A 142 -2.10 3.65 -12.51
N LEU A 143 -2.31 2.40 -12.10
CA LEU A 143 -1.56 1.24 -12.61
C LEU A 143 -1.73 1.07 -14.13
N ALA A 144 -2.95 1.21 -14.66
CA ALA A 144 -3.23 1.16 -16.10
C ALA A 144 -2.49 2.28 -16.88
N THR A 145 -2.44 3.48 -16.30
CA THR A 145 -1.70 4.62 -16.86
C THR A 145 -0.20 4.32 -16.89
N ILE A 146 0.36 3.85 -15.77
CA ILE A 146 1.79 3.48 -15.67
C ILE A 146 2.14 2.34 -16.62
N HIS A 147 1.25 1.36 -16.79
CA HIS A 147 1.42 0.27 -17.74
C HIS A 147 1.56 0.81 -19.16
N THR A 148 0.69 1.74 -19.55
CA THR A 148 0.76 2.42 -20.86
C THR A 148 2.07 3.20 -21.02
N LEU A 149 2.45 4.01 -20.03
CA LEU A 149 3.72 4.75 -20.02
C LEU A 149 4.94 3.83 -20.08
N THR A 150 4.88 2.68 -19.43
CA THR A 150 5.95 1.68 -19.43
C THR A 150 6.10 1.04 -20.82
N ARG A 151 4.98 0.77 -21.50
CA ARG A 151 4.94 0.18 -22.85
C ARG A 151 5.43 1.15 -23.93
N THR A 152 5.12 2.44 -23.80
CA THR A 152 5.63 3.49 -24.70
C THR A 152 7.08 3.88 -24.45
N GLY A 153 7.72 3.29 -23.43
CA GLY A 153 9.12 3.57 -23.10
C GLY A 153 9.34 4.92 -22.41
N ALA A 154 8.30 5.46 -21.75
CA ALA A 154 8.41 6.73 -21.04
C ALA A 154 9.52 6.73 -19.99
N ASN A 155 10.10 7.90 -19.76
CA ASN A 155 11.15 8.07 -18.74
C ASN A 155 10.59 7.76 -17.34
N ARG A 156 11.30 6.92 -16.59
CA ARG A 156 10.93 6.51 -15.23
C ARG A 156 10.78 7.68 -14.25
N LYS A 157 11.46 8.81 -14.46
CA LYS A 157 11.26 10.05 -13.69
C LYS A 157 9.86 10.62 -13.92
N ARG A 158 9.37 10.62 -15.16
CA ARG A 158 8.00 11.06 -15.48
C ARG A 158 6.96 10.09 -14.94
N ILE A 159 7.25 8.79 -14.93
CA ILE A 159 6.40 7.79 -14.28
C ILE A 159 6.32 8.05 -12.76
N LEU A 160 7.45 8.37 -12.13
CA LEU A 160 7.48 8.75 -10.71
C LEU A 160 6.63 10.01 -10.45
N GLU A 161 6.82 11.07 -11.23
CA GLU A 161 6.03 12.30 -11.13
C GLU A 161 4.54 12.02 -11.30
N ASN A 162 4.16 11.18 -12.27
CA ASN A 162 2.77 10.77 -12.47
C ASN A 162 2.20 10.07 -11.23
N ILE A 163 2.95 9.16 -10.60
CA ILE A 163 2.50 8.51 -9.36
C ILE A 163 2.28 9.55 -8.26
N THR A 164 3.25 10.42 -8.02
CA THR A 164 3.18 11.43 -6.96
C THR A 164 2.06 12.45 -7.17
N GLN A 165 1.72 12.76 -8.43
CA GLN A 165 0.64 13.69 -8.77
C GLN A 165 -0.76 13.06 -8.66
N ASN A 166 -0.88 11.75 -8.88
CA ASN A 166 -2.17 11.06 -8.94
C ASN A 166 -2.46 10.17 -7.72
N THR A 167 -1.51 10.09 -6.76
CA THR A 167 -1.68 9.28 -5.54
C THR A 167 -1.09 9.99 -4.33
N SER A 168 -1.51 9.58 -3.13
CA SER A 168 -0.91 10.02 -1.87
C SER A 168 0.39 9.28 -1.50
N VAL A 169 0.92 8.46 -2.42
CA VAL A 169 2.05 7.57 -2.18
C VAL A 169 3.34 8.27 -2.64
N GLU A 170 4.41 8.13 -1.86
CA GLU A 170 5.73 8.69 -2.16
C GLU A 170 6.73 7.57 -2.48
N PRO A 171 6.67 6.95 -3.68
CA PRO A 171 7.54 5.84 -4.01
C PRO A 171 8.97 6.30 -4.29
N GLN A 172 9.95 5.42 -4.08
CA GLN A 172 11.32 5.66 -4.51
C GLN A 172 11.51 5.22 -5.97
N MET A 173 12.56 5.73 -6.60
CA MET A 173 12.91 5.33 -7.97
C MET A 173 13.12 3.80 -8.12
N LYS A 174 13.57 3.13 -7.05
CA LYS A 174 13.68 1.66 -7.01
C LYS A 174 12.30 1.00 -7.11
N ASP A 175 11.29 1.54 -6.43
CA ASP A 175 9.93 1.02 -6.47
C ASP A 175 9.34 1.18 -7.88
N VAL A 176 9.58 2.31 -8.55
CA VAL A 176 9.19 2.53 -9.96
C VAL A 176 9.86 1.53 -10.90
N ARG A 177 11.16 1.24 -10.72
CA ARG A 177 11.85 0.22 -11.50
C ARG A 177 11.21 -1.16 -11.31
N ASN A 178 10.94 -1.54 -10.06
CA ASN A 178 10.31 -2.81 -9.72
C ASN A 178 8.89 -2.90 -10.30
N LEU A 179 8.12 -1.82 -10.21
CA LEU A 179 6.78 -1.71 -10.79
C LEU A 179 6.80 -1.89 -12.31
N CYS A 180 7.65 -1.14 -13.01
CA CYS A 180 7.81 -1.28 -14.46
C CYS A 180 8.24 -2.70 -14.86
N ALA A 181 9.16 -3.31 -14.12
CA ALA A 181 9.62 -4.67 -14.38
C ALA A 181 8.55 -5.72 -14.12
N ARG A 182 7.70 -5.51 -13.11
CA ARG A 182 6.53 -6.35 -12.84
C ARG A 182 5.50 -6.22 -13.96
N LEU A 183 5.11 -5.00 -14.31
CA LEU A 183 4.15 -4.73 -15.38
C LEU A 183 4.59 -5.30 -16.73
N ARG A 184 5.89 -5.22 -17.05
CA ARG A 184 6.45 -5.84 -18.26
C ARG A 184 6.38 -7.37 -18.27
N ARG A 185 6.49 -8.00 -17.09
CA ARG A 185 6.35 -9.46 -16.96
C ARG A 185 4.90 -9.89 -17.02
N GLU A 186 4.00 -9.12 -16.43
CA GLU A 186 2.56 -9.33 -16.53
C GLU A 186 2.06 -9.12 -17.96
N SER A 187 2.64 -8.14 -18.68
CA SER A 187 2.40 -7.93 -20.10
C SER A 187 3.16 -8.91 -21.00
N TYR A 188 3.94 -9.84 -20.44
CA TYR A 188 4.73 -10.81 -21.18
C TYR A 188 3.84 -11.97 -21.63
N ALA A 189 2.90 -11.67 -22.53
CA ALA A 189 2.33 -12.68 -23.40
C ALA A 189 3.43 -13.01 -24.43
N PHE A 190 4.03 -14.20 -24.33
CA PHE A 190 4.73 -14.75 -25.49
C PHE A 190 3.68 -14.78 -26.61
N PRO A 191 3.87 -14.08 -27.75
CA PRO A 191 2.93 -14.23 -28.84
C PRO A 191 2.85 -15.71 -29.16
N THR A 192 1.63 -16.24 -29.26
CA THR A 192 1.44 -17.66 -29.57
C THR A 192 2.19 -17.98 -30.85
N ILE A 193 2.56 -19.26 -31.05
CA ILE A 193 3.21 -19.67 -32.31
C ILE A 193 2.37 -19.18 -33.51
N GLU A 194 1.04 -19.22 -33.38
CA GLU A 194 0.10 -18.69 -34.38
C GLU A 194 0.23 -17.19 -34.63
N GLU A 195 0.31 -16.37 -33.57
CA GLU A 195 0.48 -14.92 -33.70
C GLU A 195 1.83 -14.56 -34.33
N ARG A 196 2.87 -15.32 -34.00
CA ARG A 196 4.20 -15.15 -34.62
C ARG A 196 4.17 -15.56 -36.09
N ILE A 197 3.55 -16.69 -36.42
CA ILE A 197 3.39 -17.15 -37.80
C ILE A 197 2.58 -16.13 -38.60
N ARG A 198 1.48 -15.61 -38.06
CA ARG A 198 0.66 -14.59 -38.71
C ARG A 198 1.47 -13.33 -39.05
N ALA A 199 2.22 -12.80 -38.08
CA ALA A 199 3.05 -11.62 -38.30
C ALA A 199 4.13 -11.84 -39.38
N ILE A 200 4.74 -13.04 -39.42
CA ILE A 200 5.71 -13.41 -40.45
C ILE A 200 5.01 -13.48 -41.83
N LEU A 201 3.83 -14.10 -41.91
CA LEU A 201 3.09 -14.22 -43.17
C LEU A 201 2.59 -12.87 -43.70
N GLU A 202 2.19 -11.97 -42.81
CA GLU A 202 1.82 -10.58 -43.16
C GLU A 202 3.02 -9.80 -43.72
N ASP A 203 4.19 -9.89 -43.08
CA ASP A 203 5.41 -9.26 -43.58
C ASP A 203 5.81 -9.80 -44.97
N PHE A 204 5.72 -11.11 -45.17
CA PHE A 204 6.02 -11.73 -46.46
C PHE A 204 5.02 -11.37 -47.56
N SER A 205 3.73 -11.27 -47.24
CA SER A 205 2.66 -10.95 -48.21
C SER A 205 2.53 -9.46 -48.51
N SER A 206 3.17 -8.58 -47.73
CA SER A 206 3.22 -7.14 -47.98
C SER A 206 3.89 -6.76 -49.31
N LYS A 207 4.69 -7.67 -49.90
CA LYS A 207 5.37 -7.45 -51.17
C LYS A 207 4.47 -7.87 -52.34
N PRO A 208 4.27 -7.00 -53.35
CA PRO A 208 3.41 -7.33 -54.49
C PRO A 208 3.97 -8.53 -55.26
N GLY A 209 3.11 -9.54 -55.47
CA GLY A 209 3.46 -10.81 -56.13
C GLY A 209 3.62 -12.00 -55.18
N ASN A 210 3.61 -11.78 -53.85
CA ASN A 210 3.70 -12.87 -52.88
C ASN A 210 2.32 -13.38 -52.46
N VAL A 211 2.17 -14.71 -52.36
CA VAL A 211 0.96 -15.38 -51.87
C VAL A 211 1.34 -16.31 -50.71
N THR A 212 0.70 -16.14 -49.56
CA THR A 212 0.89 -16.97 -48.37
C THR A 212 -0.28 -17.95 -48.20
N ARG A 213 0.04 -19.22 -47.92
CA ARG A 213 -0.93 -20.29 -47.62
C ARG A 213 -0.45 -21.05 -46.39
N VAL A 214 -1.35 -21.29 -45.45
CA VAL A 214 -1.09 -22.08 -44.24
C VAL A 214 -1.70 -23.46 -44.43
N TYR A 215 -0.89 -24.51 -44.26
CA TYR A 215 -1.37 -25.90 -44.25
C TYR A 215 -1.32 -26.39 -42.79
N ALA A 216 -2.48 -26.74 -42.24
CA ALA A 216 -2.55 -27.46 -40.98
C ALA A 216 -2.60 -28.96 -41.30
N ASN A 217 -1.71 -29.74 -40.69
CA ASN A 217 -1.81 -31.19 -40.75
C ASN A 217 -2.91 -31.61 -39.77
N GLU A 218 -3.90 -32.37 -40.23
CA GLU A 218 -4.91 -32.95 -39.35
C GLU A 218 -4.21 -33.92 -38.40
N GLU A 219 -4.39 -33.73 -37.09
CA GLU A 219 -3.95 -34.70 -36.09
C GLU A 219 -4.78 -35.97 -36.26
N VAL A 220 -4.14 -37.04 -36.71
CA VAL A 220 -4.72 -38.38 -36.71
C VAL A 220 -4.85 -38.81 -35.25
N LEU A 221 -6.09 -38.89 -34.76
CA LEU A 221 -6.49 -39.33 -33.41
C LEU A 221 -5.95 -40.72 -33.06
#